data_AF-A0A521UZB4-F1
#
_entry.id   AF-A0A521UZB4-F1
#
_cell.length_a   1.000
_cell.length_b   1.000
_cell.length_c   1.000
_cell.angle_alpha   90.00
_cell.angle_beta   90.00
_cell.angle_gamma   90.00
#
_symmetry.space_group_name_H-M   'P 1'
#
loop_
_entity.id
_entity.type
_entity.pdbx_description
1 polymer ?
#
loop_
_entity_poly.entity_id
_entity_poly.type
_entity_poly.pdbx_seq_one_letter_code
_entity_poly.pdbx_strand_id
1 'polypeptide(L)' 'MHKLPPAFYTRTDVVQIAKDLLGKFLVTNFDGQITAGKIVETEACHAPEDNACHA' A
#
# COMPACT_ATOMS: atom_id res chain seq x y z
N MET A 1 -6.16 13.56 -9.33
CA MET A 1 -5.54 12.47 -8.54
C MET A 1 -4.82 13.11 -7.37
N HIS A 2 -5.16 12.74 -6.15
CA HIS A 2 -4.48 13.24 -4.95
C HIS A 2 -3.70 12.10 -4.30
N LYS A 3 -2.50 12.41 -3.81
CA LYS A 3 -1.73 11.48 -2.99
C LYS A 3 -2.55 11.13 -1.75
N LEU A 4 -2.56 9.85 -1.37
CA LEU A 4 -3.22 9.41 -0.15
C LEU A 4 -2.58 10.10 1.07
N PRO A 5 -3.36 10.54 2.06
CA PRO A 5 -2.82 11.20 3.24
C PRO A 5 -2.03 10.20 4.10
N PRO A 6 -1.07 10.65 4.92
CA PRO A 6 -0.35 9.77 5.85
C PRO A 6 -1.27 8.91 6.72
N ALA A 7 -2.40 9.48 7.17
CA ALA A 7 -3.41 8.79 7.97
C ALA A 7 -4.02 7.54 7.29
N PHE A 8 -3.94 7.42 5.96
CA PHE A 8 -4.36 6.21 5.26
C PHE A 8 -3.47 5.00 5.64
N TYR A 9 -2.16 5.24 5.77
CA TYR A 9 -1.13 4.21 5.94
C TYR A 9 -0.90 3.82 7.40
N THR A 10 -1.29 4.65 8.35
CA THR A 10 -1.03 4.45 9.79
C THR A 10 -2.18 3.82 10.56
N ARG A 11 -3.17 3.23 9.86
CA ARG A 11 -4.28 2.50 10.50
C ARG A 11 -3.78 1.16 11.03
N THR A 12 -4.38 0.68 12.11
CA THR A 12 -4.01 -0.59 12.75
C THR A 12 -4.49 -1.82 11.98
N ASP A 13 -5.62 -1.72 11.29
CA ASP A 13 -6.17 -2.80 10.48
C ASP A 13 -5.42 -2.92 9.14
N VAL A 14 -4.37 -3.74 9.13
CA VAL A 14 -3.53 -4.01 7.95
C VAL A 14 -4.30 -4.72 6.83
N VAL A 15 -5.31 -5.54 7.16
CA VAL A 15 -6.14 -6.23 6.17
C VAL A 15 -7.01 -5.24 5.42
N GLN A 16 -7.59 -4.26 6.14
CA GLN A 16 -8.36 -3.21 5.50
C GLN A 16 -7.49 -2.29 4.65
N ILE A 17 -6.28 -1.96 5.11
CA ILE A 17 -5.31 -1.19 4.29
C ILE A 17 -5.02 -1.91 2.97
N ALA A 18 -4.71 -3.21 3.01
CA ALA A 18 -4.41 -4.00 1.82
C ALA A 18 -5.57 -3.98 0.82
N LYS A 19 -6.81 -4.23 1.28
CA LYS A 19 -8.02 -4.17 0.44
C LYS A 19 -8.23 -2.78 -0.16
N ASP A 20 -8.06 -1.72 0.62
CA ASP A 20 -8.25 -0.34 0.17
C ASP A 20 -7.20 0.13 -0.84
N LEU A 21 -6.03 -0.53 -0.88
CA LEU A 21 -4.97 -0.25 -1.86
C LEU A 21 -5.29 -0.81 -3.24
N LEU A 22 -6.13 -1.84 -3.35
CA LEU A 22 -6.54 -2.40 -4.64
C LEU A 22 -7.21 -1.34 -5.50
N GLY A 23 -6.79 -1.24 -6.76
CA GLY A 23 -7.25 -0.24 -7.71
C GLY A 23 -6.62 1.16 -7.55
N LYS A 24 -5.84 1.42 -6.50
CA LYS A 24 -5.01 2.63 -6.39
C LYS A 24 -3.82 2.55 -7.34
N PHE A 25 -3.15 3.69 -7.55
CA PHE A 25 -1.96 3.77 -8.39
C PHE A 25 -0.72 4.03 -7.54
N LEU A 26 0.30 3.21 -7.74
CA LEU A 26 1.67 3.54 -7.33
C LEU A 26 2.26 4.43 -8.43
N VAL A 27 2.80 5.58 -8.03
CA VAL A 27 3.36 6.57 -8.94
C VAL A 27 4.81 6.82 -8.57
N THR A 28 5.70 6.80 -9.56
CA THR A 28 7.10 7.19 -9.39
C THR A 28 7.44 8.34 -10.33
N ASN A 29 8.47 9.10 -9.97
CA ASN A 29 9.03 10.16 -10.80
C ASN A 29 10.55 10.04 -10.75
N PHE A 30 11.15 9.58 -11.84
CA PHE A 30 12.59 9.42 -11.99
C PHE A 30 13.07 10.31 -13.12
N ASP A 31 14.02 11.20 -12.85
CA ASP A 31 14.57 12.14 -13.82
C ASP A 31 13.50 12.94 -14.61
N GLY A 32 12.41 13.30 -13.93
CA GLY A 32 11.27 14.00 -14.53
C GLY A 32 10.30 13.11 -15.32
N GLN A 33 10.58 11.81 -15.43
CA GLN A 33 9.70 10.84 -16.08
C GLN A 33 8.74 10.21 -15.06
N ILE A 34 7.45 10.41 -15.29
CA ILE A 34 6.39 9.84 -14.46
C ILE A 34 6.04 8.45 -14.98
N THR A 35 6.08 7.44 -14.10
CA THR A 35 5.50 6.13 -14.36
C THR A 35 4.43 5.81 -13.32
N ALA A 36 3.42 5.04 -13.72
CA ALA A 36 2.34 4.64 -12.83
C ALA A 36 1.90 3.21 -13.11
N GLY A 37 1.62 2.47 -12.04
CA GLY A 37 1.04 1.13 -12.09
C GLY A 37 -0.18 1.06 -11.19
N LYS A 38 -1.25 0.40 -11.66
CA LYS A 38 -2.40 0.09 -10.81
C LYS A 38 -2.06 -1.10 -9.91
N ILE A 39 -2.35 -0.98 -8.63
CA ILE A 39 -2.24 -2.07 -7.67
C ILE A 39 -3.39 -3.04 -7.95
N VAL A 40 -3.05 -4.26 -8.34
CA VAL A 40 -4.01 -5.33 -8.66
C VAL A 40 -3.99 -6.47 -7.64
N GLU A 41 -2.97 -6.50 -6.79
CA GLU A 41 -2.75 -7.52 -5.78
C GLU A 41 -2.05 -6.91 -4.57
N THR A 42 -2.37 -7.40 -3.37
CA THR A 42 -1.80 -6.98 -2.10
C THR A 42 -1.83 -8.13 -1.11
N GLU A 43 -0.83 -8.20 -0.24
CA GLU A 43 -0.77 -9.10 0.91
C GLU A 43 -0.76 -8.27 2.19
N ALA A 44 -1.47 -8.75 3.23
CA ALA A 44 -1.46 -8.13 4.55
C ALA A 44 -0.67 -9.02 5.50
N CYS A 45 0.34 -8.46 6.17
CA CYS A 45 1.09 -9.15 7.22
C CYS A 45 0.80 -8.49 8.57
N HIS A 46 0.41 -9.28 9.57
CA HIS A 46 0.03 -8.78 10.89
C HIS A 46 1.00 -9.30 11.96
N ALA A 47 2.04 -8.51 12.27
CA ALA A 47 2.96 -8.85 13.35
C ALA A 47 2.39 -8.47 14.73
N PRO A 48 2.69 -9.23 15.79
CA PRO A 48 3.56 -10.42 15.81
C PRO A 48 2.85 -11.76 15.57
N GLU A 49 1.52 -11.76 15.38
CA GLU A 49 0.72 -12.99 15.34
C GLU A 49 0.91 -13.81 14.05
N ASP A 50 1.31 -13.15 12.97
CA ASP A 50 1.53 -13.76 11.68
C ASP A 50 2.94 -14.36 11.57
N ASN A 51 3.02 -15.70 11.65
CA ASN A 51 4.26 -16.45 11.53
C ASN A 51 4.96 -16.31 10.17
N ALA A 52 4.26 -15.82 9.13
CA ALA A 52 4.86 -15.53 7.83
C ALA A 52 5.44 -14.11 7.77
N CYS A 53 5.20 -13.27 8.78
CA CYS A 53 5.77 -11.94 8.88
C CYS A 53 7.24 -11.99 9.34
N HIS A 54 8.08 -11.11 8.80
CA HIS A 54 9.49 -10.99 9.18
C HIS A 54 9.75 -10.13 10.43
N ALA A 55 8.73 -9.43 10.92
CA ALA A 55 8.86 -8.40 11.96
C ALA A 55 8.76 -8.97 13.39
#